data_AF-A0A242K5G9-F1
#
_entry.id   AF-A0A242K5G9-F1
#
_cell.length_a   1.000
_cell.length_b   1.000
_cell.length_c   1.000
_cell.angle_alpha   90.00
_cell.angle_beta   90.00
_cell.angle_gamma   90.00
#
_symmetry.space_group_name_H-M   'P 1'
#
loop_
_entity.id
_entity.type
_entity.pdbx_description
1 polymer ?
#
loop_
_entity_poly.entity_id
_entity_poly.type
_entity_poly.pdbx_seq_one_letter_code
_entity_poly.pdbx_strand_id
1 'polypeptide(L)'
;MIIELYFHCIHFKDYDEQLFMTLSDKVIEQVDYSVDVELFLLIKVLLVAISVFIEYDNYDRLIGAVKVANLIMQTNQDFQKKPAVDVFEGKYWLFSQGDVNRAEQKYLDGAQSVSYTHLDVYKRQLLRWARFIYTVLNLSLIHI
;
A
#
# COMPACT_ATOMS: atom_id res chain seq x y z
N MET A 1 -5.79 9.02 -15.24
CA MET A 1 -6.19 10.44 -15.02
C MET A 1 -4.93 11.32 -14.98
N ILE A 2 -4.96 12.64 -15.21
CA ILE A 2 -3.72 13.48 -15.22
C ILE A 2 -2.97 13.42 -13.88
N ILE A 3 -3.70 13.38 -12.75
CA ILE A 3 -3.11 13.26 -11.41
C ILE A 3 -2.35 11.94 -11.23
N GLU A 4 -2.91 10.84 -11.71
CA GLU A 4 -2.27 9.51 -11.69
C GLU A 4 -0.94 9.51 -12.45
N LEU A 5 -0.90 10.16 -13.62
CA LEU A 5 0.32 10.30 -14.40
C LEU A 5 1.36 11.15 -13.66
N TYR A 6 0.93 12.23 -13.01
CA TYR A 6 1.82 13.04 -12.18
C TYR A 6 2.44 12.21 -11.05
N PHE A 7 1.64 11.45 -10.30
CA PHE A 7 2.15 10.59 -9.22
C PHE A 7 3.11 9.53 -9.74
N HIS A 8 2.82 8.90 -10.87
CA HIS A 8 3.75 7.97 -11.48
C HIS A 8 5.09 8.60 -11.88
N CYS A 9 5.08 9.85 -12.34
CA CYS A 9 6.31 10.57 -12.70
C CYS A 9 7.23 10.80 -11.50
N ILE A 10 6.71 10.87 -10.28
CA ILE A 10 7.49 11.10 -9.06
C ILE A 10 8.54 9.98 -8.87
N HIS A 11 8.21 8.75 -9.24
CA HIS A 11 9.12 7.59 -9.15
C HIS A 11 10.37 7.69 -10.07
N PHE A 12 10.43 8.67 -10.97
CA PHE A 12 11.51 8.78 -11.97
C PHE A 12 12.29 10.09 -11.90
N LYS A 13 11.82 11.08 -11.12
CA LYS A 13 12.43 12.40 -11.03
C LYS A 13 11.98 13.12 -9.76
N ASP A 14 12.74 14.15 -9.39
CA ASP A 14 12.36 15.06 -8.32
C ASP A 14 10.97 15.68 -8.55
N TYR A 15 10.28 15.94 -7.45
CA TYR A 15 8.90 16.40 -7.44
C TYR A 15 8.68 17.51 -6.41
N ASP A 16 7.57 18.23 -6.59
CA ASP A 16 7.10 19.20 -5.61
C ASP A 16 6.26 18.45 -4.54
N GLU A 17 6.85 18.33 -3.35
CA GLU A 17 6.24 17.64 -2.21
C GLU A 17 4.94 18.33 -1.76
N GLN A 18 4.91 19.67 -1.73
CA GLN A 18 3.72 20.41 -1.32
C GLN A 18 2.57 20.20 -2.31
N LEU A 19 2.87 20.20 -3.61
CA LEU A 19 1.90 19.90 -4.66
C LEU A 19 1.40 18.46 -4.54
N PHE A 20 2.29 17.50 -4.35
CA PHE A 20 1.91 16.10 -4.17
C PHE A 20 1.01 15.89 -2.94
N MET A 21 1.34 16.51 -1.81
CA MET A 21 0.53 16.46 -0.59
C MET A 21 -0.86 17.05 -0.82
N THR A 22 -0.91 18.24 -1.44
CA THR A 22 -2.17 18.92 -1.75
C THR A 22 -3.05 18.08 -2.67
N LEU A 23 -2.46 17.46 -3.70
CA LEU A 23 -3.20 16.59 -4.62
C LEU A 23 -3.66 15.30 -3.93
N SER A 24 -2.83 14.72 -3.06
CA SER A 24 -3.18 13.51 -2.31
C SER A 24 -4.33 13.75 -1.34
N ASP A 25 -4.31 14.88 -0.62
CA ASP A 25 -5.40 15.28 0.27
C ASP A 25 -6.70 15.45 -0.53
N LYS A 26 -6.67 16.10 -1.69
CA LYS A 26 -7.84 16.22 -2.58
C LYS A 26 -8.37 14.88 -3.09
N VAL A 27 -7.49 13.94 -3.43
CA VAL A 27 -7.90 12.58 -3.86
C VAL A 27 -8.59 11.85 -2.71
N ILE A 28 -8.09 11.98 -1.48
CA ILE A 28 -8.68 11.38 -0.29
C ILE A 28 -10.04 12.01 0.02
N GLU A 29 -10.13 13.34 0.04
CA GLU A 29 -11.39 14.07 0.28
C GLU A 29 -12.47 13.72 -0.75
N GLN A 30 -12.10 13.49 -2.01
CA GLN A 30 -13.06 13.14 -3.06
C GLN A 30 -13.77 11.80 -2.82
N VAL A 31 -13.16 10.88 -2.06
CA VAL A 31 -13.74 9.57 -1.76
C VAL A 31 -15.11 9.69 -1.09
N ASP A 32 -15.28 10.66 -0.19
CA ASP A 32 -16.52 10.85 0.57
C ASP A 32 -17.69 11.36 -0.29
N TYR A 33 -17.41 11.92 -1.47
CA TYR A 33 -18.40 12.52 -2.36
C TYR A 33 -18.63 11.73 -3.65
N SER A 34 -17.86 10.68 -3.88
CA SER A 34 -17.88 9.93 -5.14
C SER A 34 -18.90 8.80 -5.14
N VAL A 35 -19.48 8.56 -6.32
CA VAL A 35 -20.32 7.38 -6.60
C VAL A 35 -19.46 6.15 -6.89
N ASP A 36 -20.01 4.95 -6.76
CA ASP A 36 -19.28 3.67 -6.90
C ASP A 36 -18.39 3.58 -8.15
N VAL A 37 -18.87 4.07 -9.30
CA VAL A 37 -18.12 4.05 -10.56
C VAL A 37 -16.81 4.86 -10.47
N GLU A 38 -16.84 6.00 -9.79
CA GLU A 38 -15.68 6.87 -9.62
C GLU A 38 -14.68 6.30 -8.61
N LEU A 39 -15.17 5.55 -7.61
CA LEU A 39 -14.32 4.89 -6.62
C LEU A 39 -13.32 3.90 -7.26
N PHE A 40 -13.69 3.24 -8.36
CA PHE A 40 -12.78 2.36 -9.11
C PHE A 40 -11.59 3.09 -9.75
N LEU A 41 -11.76 4.38 -10.06
CA LEU A 41 -10.68 5.22 -10.57
C LEU A 41 -9.87 5.81 -9.41
N LEU A 42 -10.55 6.33 -8.38
CA LEU A 42 -9.91 6.94 -7.22
C LEU A 42 -8.98 5.96 -6.50
N ILE A 43 -9.38 4.70 -6.33
CA ILE A 43 -8.52 3.70 -5.68
C ILE A 43 -7.21 3.50 -6.45
N LYS A 44 -7.20 3.60 -7.79
CA LYS A 44 -5.95 3.46 -8.57
C LYS A 44 -5.01 4.61 -8.27
N VAL A 45 -5.52 5.85 -8.30
CA VAL A 45 -4.73 7.06 -8.00
C VAL A 45 -4.21 7.01 -6.56
N LEU A 46 -5.04 6.61 -5.61
CA LEU A 46 -4.69 6.47 -4.20
C LEU A 46 -3.58 5.42 -3.99
N LEU A 47 -3.62 4.29 -4.70
CA LEU A 47 -2.56 3.27 -4.61
C LEU A 47 -1.21 3.77 -5.12
N VAL A 48 -1.19 4.65 -6.13
CA VAL A 48 0.05 5.29 -6.59
C VAL A 48 0.53 6.34 -5.57
N ALA A 49 -0.38 7.08 -4.95
CA ALA A 49 0.00 7.97 -3.84
C ALA A 49 0.63 7.18 -2.68
N ILE A 50 0.05 6.03 -2.34
CA ILE A 50 0.60 5.10 -1.34
C ILE A 50 2.01 4.63 -1.71
N SER A 51 2.28 4.29 -2.97
CA SER A 51 3.64 3.90 -3.37
C SER A 51 4.64 5.04 -3.21
N VAL A 52 4.24 6.28 -3.51
CA VAL A 52 5.07 7.46 -3.26
C VAL A 52 5.30 7.66 -1.76
N PHE A 53 4.27 7.56 -0.90
CA PHE A 53 4.46 7.65 0.55
C PHE A 53 5.44 6.60 1.09
N ILE A 54 5.44 5.39 0.52
CA ILE A 54 6.39 4.34 0.91
C ILE A 54 7.81 4.67 0.45
N GLU A 55 8.00 5.16 -0.78
CA GLU A 55 9.34 5.45 -1.32
C GLU A 55 10.04 6.58 -0.57
N TYR A 56 9.28 7.55 -0.07
CA TYR A 56 9.81 8.69 0.70
C TYR A 56 9.57 8.55 2.21
N ASP A 57 9.35 7.33 2.71
CA ASP A 57 9.24 7.00 4.13
C ASP A 57 8.18 7.83 4.91
N ASN A 58 7.13 8.29 4.22
CA ASN A 58 6.03 9.06 4.81
C ASN A 58 4.96 8.15 5.41
N TYR A 59 5.34 7.44 6.48
CA TYR A 59 4.49 6.42 7.10
C TYR A 59 3.23 6.99 7.79
N ASP A 60 3.25 8.26 8.21
CA ASP A 60 2.10 8.93 8.81
C ASP A 60 0.96 9.11 7.78
N ARG A 61 1.31 9.57 6.56
CA ARG A 61 0.33 9.68 5.46
C ARG A 61 -0.04 8.31 4.89
N LEU A 62 0.90 7.38 4.84
CA LEU A 62 0.68 6.01 4.37
C LEU A 62 -0.50 5.34 5.08
N ILE A 63 -0.52 5.33 6.42
CA ILE A 63 -1.56 4.60 7.16
C ILE A 63 -2.94 5.25 6.97
N GLY A 64 -3.00 6.57 6.80
CA GLY A 64 -4.22 7.28 6.43
C GLY A 64 -4.76 6.81 5.08
N ALA A 65 -3.91 6.83 4.05
CA ALA A 65 -4.28 6.42 2.70
C ALA A 65 -4.67 4.93 2.61
N VAL A 66 -3.98 4.04 3.35
CA VAL A 66 -4.32 2.61 3.44
C VAL A 66 -5.71 2.39 4.05
N LYS A 67 -6.09 3.15 5.08
CA LYS A 67 -7.44 3.08 5.67
C LYS A 67 -8.50 3.51 4.66
N VAL A 68 -8.25 4.58 3.92
CA VAL A 68 -9.16 5.06 2.87
C VAL A 68 -9.28 4.03 1.74
N ALA A 69 -8.19 3.40 1.31
CA ALA A 69 -8.24 2.34 0.30
C ALA A 69 -9.07 1.13 0.77
N ASN A 70 -8.93 0.73 2.04
CA ASN A 70 -9.77 -0.32 2.62
C ASN A 70 -11.25 0.08 2.68
N LEU A 71 -11.57 1.33 3.03
CA LEU A 71 -12.93 1.85 3.02
C LEU A 71 -13.53 1.79 1.60
N ILE A 72 -12.80 2.23 0.58
CA ILE A 72 -13.26 2.17 -0.81
C ILE A 72 -13.62 0.73 -1.20
N MET A 73 -12.74 -0.24 -0.91
CA MET A 73 -12.99 -1.66 -1.23
C MET A 73 -14.21 -2.22 -0.48
N GLN A 74 -14.45 -1.78 0.76
CA GLN A 74 -15.65 -2.15 1.51
C GLN A 74 -16.90 -1.52 0.91
N THR A 75 -16.84 -0.27 0.48
CA THR A 75 -17.97 0.45 -0.13
C THR A 75 -18.36 -0.17 -1.47
N ASN A 76 -17.40 -0.37 -2.37
CA ASN A 76 -17.68 -0.87 -3.72
C ASN A 76 -17.68 -2.40 -3.85
N GLN A 77 -17.37 -3.13 -2.77
CA GLN A 77 -17.26 -4.59 -2.72
C GLN A 77 -16.26 -5.18 -3.74
N ASP A 78 -15.29 -4.39 -4.21
CA ASP A 78 -14.21 -4.83 -5.08
C ASP A 78 -12.90 -4.98 -4.30
N PHE A 79 -12.56 -6.22 -4.00
CA PHE A 79 -11.37 -6.59 -3.23
C PHE A 79 -10.16 -6.95 -4.12
N GLN A 80 -10.19 -6.70 -5.42
CA GLN A 80 -9.06 -7.04 -6.31
C GLN A 80 -7.73 -6.37 -5.88
N LYS A 81 -7.80 -5.22 -5.20
CA LYS A 81 -6.64 -4.46 -4.72
C LYS A 81 -6.19 -4.83 -3.31
N LYS A 82 -6.97 -5.66 -2.60
CA LYS A 82 -6.70 -6.05 -1.21
C LYS A 82 -5.30 -6.62 -0.99
N PRO A 83 -4.75 -7.50 -1.86
CA PRO A 83 -3.38 -7.96 -1.69
C PRO A 83 -2.33 -6.86 -1.63
N ALA A 84 -2.44 -5.85 -2.48
CA ALA A 84 -1.49 -4.74 -2.51
C ALA A 84 -1.64 -3.86 -1.25
N VAL A 85 -2.88 -3.57 -0.87
CA VAL A 85 -3.20 -2.78 0.33
C VAL A 85 -2.68 -3.46 1.60
N ASP A 86 -2.82 -4.78 1.72
CA ASP A 86 -2.29 -5.54 2.86
C ASP A 86 -0.77 -5.46 2.93
N VAL A 87 -0.09 -5.52 1.79
CA VAL A 87 1.37 -5.40 1.73
C VAL A 87 1.83 -4.01 2.14
N PHE A 88 1.10 -2.97 1.74
CA PHE A 88 1.37 -1.59 2.14
C PHE A 88 1.15 -1.39 3.64
N GLU A 89 0.09 -1.97 4.21
CA GLU A 89 -0.13 -1.96 5.64
C GLU A 89 0.95 -2.74 6.41
N GLY A 90 1.41 -3.87 5.86
CA GLY A 90 2.51 -4.64 6.43
C GLY A 90 3.82 -3.85 6.47
N LYS A 91 4.11 -3.06 5.42
CA LYS A 91 5.26 -2.14 5.39
C LYS A 91 5.17 -1.07 6.48
N TYR A 92 3.99 -0.49 6.70
CA TYR A 92 3.76 0.43 7.81
C TYR A 92 4.11 -0.22 9.16
N TRP A 93 3.56 -1.41 9.45
CA TRP A 93 3.83 -2.10 10.72
C TRP A 93 5.32 -2.40 10.91
N LEU A 94 6.00 -2.82 9.84
CA LEU A 94 7.41 -3.18 9.89
C LEU A 94 8.32 -1.95 10.09
N PHE A 95 8.14 -0.90 9.29
CA PHE A 95 9.09 0.21 9.21
C PHE A 95 8.76 1.38 10.13
N SER A 96 7.47 1.64 10.40
CA SER A 96 7.05 2.72 11.31
C SER A 96 6.93 2.25 12.75
N GLN A 97 6.33 1.08 12.98
CA GLN A 97 6.00 0.60 14.31
C GLN A 97 6.97 -0.46 14.85
N GLY A 98 7.79 -1.07 13.98
CA GLY A 98 8.68 -2.18 14.34
C GLY A 98 7.94 -3.46 14.74
N ASP A 99 6.63 -3.55 14.47
CA ASP A 99 5.79 -4.71 14.85
C ASP A 99 5.86 -5.77 13.74
N VAL A 100 6.84 -6.65 13.88
CA VAL A 100 7.11 -7.75 12.95
C VAL A 100 5.91 -8.69 12.83
N ASN A 101 5.24 -9.00 13.94
CA ASN A 101 4.14 -9.97 13.96
C ASN A 101 2.94 -9.46 13.16
N ARG A 102 2.59 -8.18 13.34
CA ARG A 102 1.52 -7.55 12.54
C ARG A 102 1.91 -7.43 11.08
N ALA A 103 3.15 -7.09 10.79
CA ALA A 103 3.64 -7.01 9.41
C ALA A 103 3.55 -8.38 8.71
N GLU A 104 4.01 -9.44 9.36
CA GLU A 104 3.92 -10.80 8.86
C GLU A 104 2.48 -11.22 8.59
N GLN A 105 1.58 -11.01 9.56
CA GLN A 105 0.17 -11.34 9.40
C GLN A 105 -0.40 -10.67 8.15
N LYS A 106 -0.10 -9.39 7.93
CA LYS A 106 -0.56 -8.66 6.74
C LYS A 106 0.01 -9.24 5.44
N TYR A 107 1.28 -9.64 5.41
CA TYR A 107 1.84 -10.30 4.23
C TYR A 107 1.20 -11.67 3.95
N LEU A 108 0.84 -12.42 5.00
CA LEU A 108 0.10 -13.67 4.88
C LEU A 108 -1.32 -13.43 4.35
N ASP A 109 -2.04 -12.45 4.88
CA ASP A 109 -3.39 -12.06 4.41
C ASP A 109 -3.37 -11.68 2.92
N GLY A 110 -2.37 -10.90 2.50
CA GLY A 110 -2.17 -10.53 1.10
C GLY A 110 -1.87 -11.76 0.22
N ALA A 111 -0.99 -12.66 0.66
CA ALA A 111 -0.67 -13.89 -0.08
C ALA A 111 -1.87 -14.85 -0.18
N GLN A 112 -2.71 -14.92 0.85
CA GLN A 112 -3.93 -15.70 0.84
C GLN A 112 -4.93 -15.14 -0.18
N SER A 113 -5.13 -13.82 -0.19
CA SER A 113 -6.00 -13.13 -1.15
C SER A 113 -5.61 -13.39 -2.62
N VAL A 114 -4.30 -13.45 -2.90
CA VAL A 114 -3.76 -13.79 -4.24
C VAL A 114 -3.97 -15.26 -4.61
N SER A 115 -4.01 -16.16 -3.62
CA SER A 115 -4.20 -17.59 -3.86
C SER A 115 -5.57 -17.90 -4.45
N TYR A 116 -6.58 -17.07 -4.18
CA TYR A 116 -7.92 -17.20 -4.76
C TYR A 116 -8.05 -16.65 -6.19
N THR A 117 -7.05 -15.88 -6.66
CA THR A 117 -7.10 -15.19 -7.96
C THR A 117 -6.15 -15.80 -9.00
N HIS A 118 -5.51 -16.94 -8.70
CA HIS A 118 -4.53 -17.64 -9.56
C HIS A 118 -3.32 -16.78 -10.00
N LEU A 119 -3.01 -15.72 -9.25
CA LEU A 119 -1.89 -14.80 -9.51
C LEU A 119 -0.58 -15.33 -8.87
N ASP A 120 -0.14 -16.52 -9.27
CA ASP A 120 0.98 -17.25 -8.64
C ASP A 120 2.31 -16.48 -8.59
N VAL A 121 2.56 -15.57 -9.54
CA VAL A 121 3.76 -14.73 -9.56
C VAL A 121 3.78 -13.77 -8.36
N TYR A 122 2.64 -13.15 -8.06
CA TYR A 122 2.53 -12.18 -6.97
C TYR A 122 2.65 -12.87 -5.61
N LYS A 123 2.04 -14.05 -5.47
CA LYS A 123 2.15 -14.89 -4.26
C LYS A 123 3.60 -15.23 -3.93
N ARG A 124 4.41 -15.60 -4.94
CA ARG A 124 5.84 -15.90 -4.75
C ARG A 124 6.65 -14.68 -4.32
N GLN A 125 6.31 -13.48 -4.79
CA GLN A 125 6.96 -12.26 -4.34
C GLN A 125 6.63 -11.98 -2.87
N LEU A 126 5.36 -12.03 -2.47
CA LEU A 126 4.97 -11.79 -1.06
C LEU A 126 5.59 -12.80 -0.09
N LEU A 127 5.64 -14.09 -0.46
CA LEU A 127 6.31 -15.11 0.33
C LEU A 127 7.83 -14.94 0.39
N ARG A 128 8.44 -14.25 -0.58
CA ARG A 128 9.86 -13.86 -0.53
C ARG A 128 10.07 -12.72 0.46
N TRP A 129 9.20 -11.71 0.46
CA TRP A 129 9.25 -10.61 1.44
C TRP A 129 9.06 -11.12 2.87
N ALA A 130 8.08 -11.99 3.12
CA ALA A 130 7.90 -12.62 4.43
C ALA A 130 9.13 -13.43 4.87
N ARG A 131 9.69 -14.28 3.99
CA ARG A 131 10.91 -15.03 4.30
C ARG A 131 12.14 -14.15 4.52
N PHE A 132 12.26 -13.05 3.78
CA PHE A 132 13.37 -12.10 3.95
C PHE A 132 13.34 -11.49 5.35
N ILE A 133 12.18 -11.08 5.84
CA ILE A 133 11.99 -10.56 7.21
C ILE A 133 12.45 -11.57 8.25
N TYR A 134 12.02 -12.83 8.13
CA TYR A 134 12.45 -13.91 9.03
C TYR A 134 13.95 -14.18 9.01
N THR A 135 14.59 -14.07 7.83
CA THR A 135 16.02 -14.38 7.67
C THR A 135 16.88 -13.26 8.22
N VAL A 136 16.51 -12.00 7.95
CA VAL A 136 17.22 -10.81 8.47
C VAL A 136 17.12 -10.73 9.99
N LEU A 137 15.97 -11.04 10.58
CA LEU A 137 15.78 -11.03 12.04
C LEU A 137 16.49 -12.17 12.77
N ASN A 138 16.57 -13.37 12.17
CA ASN A 138 17.35 -14.48 12.75
C ASN A 138 18.86 -14.22 12.72
N LEU A 139 19.36 -13.49 11.71
CA LEU A 139 20.78 -13.07 11.68
C LEU A 139 21.11 -12.01 12.74
N SER A 140 20.15 -11.15 13.13
CA SER A 140 20.35 -10.19 14.23
C SER A 140 20.33 -10.79 15.63
N LEU A 141 19.82 -12.02 15.80
CA LEU A 141 19.82 -12.74 17.09
C LEU A 141 21.06 -13.62 17.30
N ILE A 142 21.90 -13.84 16.27
CA ILE A 142 23.14 -14.63 16.35
C ILE A 142 24.35 -13.76 16.76
N HIS A 143 24.18 -12.44 16.86
CA HIS A 143 25.21 -11.49 17.27
C HIS A 143 24.98 -10.85 18.65
N ILE A 144 24.29 -11.54 19.57
CA ILE A 144 24.25 -11.20 21.00
C ILE A 144 24.82 -12.36 21.80
#